data_AF-A0A2R8MQU7-F1
#
_entry.id   AF-A0A2R8MQU7-F1
#
_cell.length_a   1.000
_cell.length_b   1.000
_cell.length_c   1.000
_cell.angle_alpha   90.00
_cell.angle_beta   90.00
_cell.angle_gamma   90.00
#
_symmetry.space_group_name_H-M   'P 1'
#
loop_
_entity.id
_entity.type
_entity.pdbx_description
1 polymer ?
#
loop_
_entity_poly.entity_id
_entity_poly.type
_entity_poly.pdbx_seq_one_letter_code
_entity_poly.pdbx_strand_id
1 'polypeptide(L)'
;MAPERLRSWALSAFKLRGLLLRGEAIKYLTEALQSISELELEDKLEKIIDAVEKQPLSSNMIERSVVEAAVQECSQSVDETMYVGTVNFFPCWRCY
;
A
#
# COMPACT_ATOMS: atom_id res chain seq x y z
N MET A 1 1.39 0.65 -19.71
CA MET A 1 0.28 -0.22 -19.26
C MET A 1 -1.07 0.52 -19.25
N ALA A 2 -2.17 -0.08 -19.73
CA ALA A 2 -3.52 0.50 -19.63
C ALA A 2 -4.00 0.54 -18.16
N PRO A 3 -4.69 1.59 -17.70
CA PRO A 3 -5.09 1.75 -16.29
C PRO A 3 -6.01 0.63 -15.78
N GLU A 4 -6.75 -0.02 -16.67
CA GLU A 4 -7.63 -1.14 -16.34
C GLU A 4 -6.88 -2.42 -15.96
N ARG A 5 -5.71 -2.64 -16.57
CA ARG A 5 -4.83 -3.79 -16.31
C ARG A 5 -4.18 -3.64 -14.93
N LEU A 6 -3.73 -2.44 -14.60
CA LEU A 6 -3.15 -2.08 -13.31
C LEU A 6 -4.15 -2.30 -12.18
N ARG A 7 -5.39 -1.82 -12.34
CA ARG A 7 -6.46 -2.05 -11.36
C ARG A 7 -6.74 -3.53 -11.12
N SER A 8 -6.90 -4.29 -12.20
CA SER A 8 -7.20 -5.74 -12.10
C SER A 8 -6.08 -6.49 -11.40
N TRP A 9 -4.83 -6.14 -11.71
CA TRP A 9 -3.65 -6.76 -11.12
C TRP A 9 -3.48 -6.37 -9.65
N ALA A 10 -3.64 -5.09 -9.30
CA ALA A 10 -3.66 -4.66 -7.90
C ALA A 10 -4.74 -5.41 -7.11
N LEU A 11 -5.99 -5.44 -7.58
CA LEU A 11 -7.07 -6.20 -6.93
C LEU A 11 -6.71 -7.67 -6.74
N SER A 12 -6.08 -8.29 -7.74
CA SER A 12 -5.67 -9.69 -7.67
C SER A 12 -4.59 -9.90 -6.60
N ALA A 13 -3.57 -9.04 -6.56
CA ALA A 13 -2.48 -9.13 -5.60
C ALA A 13 -2.98 -8.97 -4.15
N PHE A 14 -3.85 -8.00 -3.88
CA PHE A 14 -4.48 -7.84 -2.56
C PHE A 14 -5.39 -9.03 -2.22
N LYS A 15 -6.15 -9.55 -3.19
CA LYS A 15 -7.02 -10.70 -3.00
C LYS A 15 -6.24 -11.99 -2.69
N LEU A 16 -5.05 -12.18 -3.26
CA LEU A 16 -4.16 -13.30 -2.94
C LEU A 16 -3.71 -13.29 -1.47
N ARG A 17 -3.63 -12.11 -0.84
CA ARG A 17 -3.35 -11.94 0.59
C ARG A 17 -4.59 -11.96 1.47
N GLY A 18 -5.78 -12.16 0.89
CA GLY A 18 -7.05 -12.12 1.63
C GLY A 18 -7.54 -10.70 1.97
N LEU A 19 -6.97 -9.67 1.35
CA LEU A 19 -7.35 -8.27 1.55
C LEU A 19 -8.33 -7.80 0.46
N LEU A 20 -9.19 -6.84 0.79
CA LEU A 20 -10.16 -6.24 -0.12
C LEU A 20 -9.91 -4.73 -0.24
N LEU A 21 -9.61 -4.24 -1.43
CA LEU A 21 -9.45 -2.79 -1.66
C LEU A 21 -10.81 -2.12 -1.89
N ARG A 22 -11.03 -1.00 -1.20
CA ARG A 22 -12.17 -0.12 -1.50
C ARG A 22 -11.93 0.63 -2.82
N GLY A 23 -13.01 0.97 -3.53
CA GLY A 23 -12.98 1.71 -4.81
C GLY A 23 -12.16 3.02 -4.76
N GLU A 24 -12.18 3.72 -3.63
CA GLU A 24 -11.38 4.93 -3.43
C GLU A 24 -9.89 4.65 -3.25
N ALA A 25 -9.57 3.58 -2.51
CA ALA A 25 -8.18 3.17 -2.29
C ALA A 25 -7.51 2.73 -3.60
N ILE A 26 -8.23 2.00 -4.45
CA ILE A 26 -7.70 1.59 -5.75
C ILE A 26 -7.54 2.75 -6.72
N LYS A 27 -8.43 3.75 -6.67
CA LYS A 27 -8.30 4.95 -7.48
C LYS A 27 -6.99 5.67 -7.13
N TYR A 28 -6.77 5.91 -5.83
CA TYR A 28 -5.54 6.50 -5.32
C TYR A 28 -4.29 5.68 -5.68
N LEU A 29 -4.32 4.36 -5.45
CA LEU A 29 -3.23 3.45 -5.78
C LEU A 29 -2.90 3.48 -7.28
N THR A 30 -3.93 3.50 -8.14
CA THR A 30 -3.73 3.57 -9.60
C THR A 30 -3.06 4.88 -10.00
N GLU A 31 -3.45 6.01 -9.40
CA GLU A 31 -2.84 7.32 -9.66
C GLU A 31 -1.38 7.38 -9.16
N ALA A 32 -1.10 6.83 -7.98
CA ALA A 32 0.26 6.74 -7.45
C ALA A 32 1.17 5.84 -8.31
N LEU A 33 0.66 4.68 -8.73
CA LEU A 33 1.39 3.72 -9.55
C LEU A 33 1.45 4.13 -11.03
N GLN A 34 0.55 4.99 -11.52
CA GLN A 34 0.58 5.50 -12.90
C GLN A 34 1.87 6.29 -13.19
N SER A 35 2.47 6.90 -12.16
CA SER A 35 3.70 7.67 -12.27
C SER A 35 4.97 6.78 -12.27
N ILE A 36 4.80 5.45 -12.12
CA ILE A 36 5.88 4.48 -11.95
C ILE A 36 5.97 3.59 -13.19
N SER A 37 7.20 3.25 -13.59
CA SER A 37 7.48 2.37 -14.74
C SER A 37 7.01 0.93 -14.48
N GLU A 38 6.63 0.21 -15.54
CA GLU A 38 6.08 -1.15 -15.45
C GLU A 38 6.97 -2.15 -14.68
N LEU A 39 8.30 -2.02 -14.81
CA LEU A 39 9.27 -2.87 -14.08
C LEU A 39 9.29 -2.62 -12.57
N GLU A 40 9.18 -1.35 -12.15
CA GLU A 40 9.18 -1.00 -10.73
C GLU A 40 7.80 -1.08 -10.12
N LEU A 41 6.76 -1.05 -10.94
CA LEU A 41 5.37 -1.13 -10.51
C LEU A 41 5.05 -2.47 -9.84
N GLU A 42 5.58 -3.58 -10.36
CA GLU A 42 5.50 -4.91 -9.74
C GLU A 42 6.12 -4.93 -8.33
N ASP A 43 7.39 -4.52 -8.24
CA ASP A 43 8.13 -4.46 -6.98
C ASP A 43 7.51 -3.48 -5.96
N LYS A 44 7.07 -2.31 -6.42
CA LYS A 44 6.44 -1.28 -5.58
C LYS A 44 5.10 -1.76 -5.04
N LEU A 45 4.28 -2.45 -5.84
CA LEU A 45 3.01 -3.00 -5.35
C LEU A 45 3.26 -4.06 -4.28
N GLU A 46 4.21 -4.98 -4.49
CA GLU A 46 4.54 -5.98 -3.48
C GLU A 46 5.02 -5.35 -2.18
N LYS A 47 5.87 -4.30 -2.26
CA LYS A 47 6.29 -3.52 -1.09
C LYS A 47 5.12 -2.82 -0.40
N ILE A 48 4.17 -2.26 -1.16
CA ILE A 48 2.96 -1.64 -0.58
C ILE A 48 2.13 -2.69 0.15
N ILE A 49 1.93 -3.86 -0.45
CA ILE A 49 1.17 -4.95 0.18
C ILE A 49 1.85 -5.43 1.46
N ASP A 50 3.16 -5.63 1.45
CA ASP A 50 3.94 -6.00 2.64
C ASP A 50 3.84 -4.92 3.74
N ALA A 51 3.93 -3.64 3.37
CA ALA A 51 3.73 -2.53 4.29
C ALA A 51 2.29 -2.49 4.85
N VAL A 52 1.28 -2.82 4.04
CA VAL A 52 -0.13 -2.92 4.47
C VAL A 52 -0.32 -4.10 5.42
N GLU A 53 0.27 -5.27 5.17
CA GLU A 53 0.21 -6.44 6.06
C GLU A 53 0.91 -6.18 7.40
N LYS A 54 1.93 -5.33 7.42
CA LYS A 54 2.62 -4.89 8.64
C LYS A 54 1.83 -3.87 9.45
N GLN A 55 0.85 -3.20 8.85
CA GLN A 55 -0.06 -2.33 9.60
C GLN A 55 -1.05 -3.18 10.41
N PRO A 56 -1.40 -2.80 11.65
CA PRO A 56 -2.41 -3.47 12.48
C PRO A 56 -3.85 -3.36 11.95
N LEU A 57 -4.12 -3.87 10.76
CA LEU A 57 -5.44 -3.84 10.15
C LEU A 57 -6.46 -4.55 11.04
N SER A 58 -7.46 -3.80 11.52
CA SER A 58 -8.58 -4.38 12.28
C SER A 58 -9.63 -5.06 11.39
N SER A 59 -9.53 -4.88 10.07
CA SER A 59 -10.43 -5.45 9.06
C SER A 59 -9.68 -5.68 7.76
N ASN A 60 -10.09 -6.68 6.98
CA ASN A 60 -9.49 -6.96 5.67
C ASN A 60 -9.82 -5.90 4.61
N MET A 61 -10.71 -4.96 4.94
CA MET A 61 -11.11 -3.87 4.07
C MET A 61 -10.06 -2.75 4.11
N ILE A 62 -9.33 -2.59 3.02
CA ILE A 62 -8.27 -1.59 2.86
C ILE A 62 -8.89 -0.27 2.37
N GLU A 63 -8.79 0.74 3.22
CA GLU A 63 -9.23 2.10 2.93
C GLU A 63 -8.10 2.94 2.34
N ARG A 64 -8.46 4.11 1.79
CA ARG A 64 -7.48 5.03 1.19
C ARG A 64 -6.36 5.39 2.17
N SER A 65 -6.67 5.63 3.45
CA SER A 65 -5.69 6.01 4.47
C SER A 65 -4.59 4.96 4.68
N VAL A 66 -4.95 3.68 4.62
CA VAL A 66 -3.99 2.56 4.77
C VAL A 66 -3.04 2.51 3.57
N VAL A 67 -3.59 2.65 2.36
CA VAL A 67 -2.78 2.70 1.13
C VAL A 67 -1.88 3.92 1.11
N GLU A 68 -2.39 5.08 1.50
CA GLU A 68 -1.63 6.34 1.56
C GLU A 68 -0.42 6.19 2.48
N ALA A 69 -0.62 5.65 3.69
CA ALA A 69 0.47 5.36 4.62
C ALA A 69 1.50 4.37 4.03
N ALA A 70 1.05 3.28 3.42
CA ALA A 70 1.95 2.28 2.83
C ALA A 70 2.74 2.82 1.62
N VAL A 71 2.13 3.65 0.79
CA VAL A 71 2.79 4.33 -0.33
C VAL A 71 3.82 5.35 0.18
N GLN A 72 3.54 6.01 1.30
CA GLN A 72 4.46 6.95 1.93
C GLN A 72 5.71 6.24 2.46
N GLU A 73 5.55 5.09 3.13
CA GLU A 73 6.66 4.22 3.56
C GLU A 73 7.49 3.74 2.36
N CYS A 74 6.84 3.33 1.27
CA CYS A 74 7.51 2.90 0.03
C CYS A 74 8.18 4.04 -0.76
N SER A 75 7.93 5.30 -0.38
CA SER A 75 8.55 6.48 -1.00
C SER A 75 9.67 7.05 -0.12
N GLN A 76 9.59 6.87 1.21
CA GLN A 76 10.65 7.23 2.16
C GLN A 76 11.78 6.21 2.25
N SER A 77 11.56 4.95 1.83
CA SER A 77 12.58 3.88 1.90
C SER A 77 13.79 4.05 0.96
N VAL A 78 14.01 5.24 0.37
CA VAL A 78 15.15 5.53 -0.51
C VAL A 78 16.26 6.33 0.17
N ASP A 79 16.09 6.80 1.41
CA ASP A 79 17.15 7.54 2.12
C ASP A 79 17.29 7.08 3.58
N GLU A 80 18.41 6.41 3.87
CA GLU A 80 18.86 6.10 5.22
C GLU A 80 19.11 7.40 6.00
N THR A 81 18.15 7.92 6.77
CA THR A 81 18.46 8.70 7.97
C THR A 81 17.26 8.96 8.89
N MET A 82 17.47 8.55 10.15
CA MET A 82 16.86 8.99 11.40
C MET A 82 15.75 10.07 11.43
N TYR A 83 14.65 9.66 12.09
CA TYR A 83 13.81 10.41 13.04
C TYR A 83 12.81 11.49 12.54
N VAL A 84 11.54 11.16 12.82
CA VAL A 84 10.40 12.04 13.22
C VAL A 84 9.56 12.64 12.09
N GLY A 85 8.32 12.16 12.01
CA GLY A 85 7.19 13.08 11.88
C GLY A 85 6.08 12.70 10.92
N THR A 86 5.41 11.55 11.11
CA THR A 86 3.94 11.52 10.98
C THR A 86 3.39 10.34 11.77
N VAL A 87 3.12 10.64 13.03
CA VAL A 87 2.12 9.96 13.84
C VAL A 87 0.77 9.94 13.12
N ASN A 88 0.46 8.83 12.46
CA ASN A 88 -0.88 8.26 12.48
C ASN A 88 -0.72 6.73 12.41
N PHE A 89 -0.62 6.08 13.55
CA PHE A 89 -1.76 5.62 14.35
C PHE A 89 -2.05 4.15 14.03
N PHE A 90 -1.17 3.31 14.54
CA PHE A 90 -1.48 1.92 14.70
C PHE A 90 -0.72 1.36 15.91
N PRO A 91 -1.21 1.66 17.12
CA PRO A 91 -0.64 1.12 18.34
C PRO A 91 -1.17 -0.30 18.50
N CYS A 92 -0.58 -1.28 17.82
CA CYS A 92 -0.73 -2.65 18.26
C CYS A 92 0.44 -3.53 17.78
N TRP A 93 1.65 -3.16 18.18
CA TRP A 93 2.61 -4.21 18.42
C TRP A 93 2.22 -4.86 19.75
N ARG A 94 1.62 -6.05 19.64
CA ARG A 94 1.92 -7.20 20.49
C ARG A 94 1.74 -7.02 22.00
N CYS A 95 0.57 -7.45 22.49
CA CYS A 95 0.45 -8.10 23.80
C CYS A 95 -0.71 -9.12 23.75
N TYR A 96 -0.40 -10.38 23.44
CA TYR A 96 -0.85 -11.59 24.17
C TYR A 96 0.05 -12.76 23.77
#